data_AF-U1N119-F1
#
_entry.id   AF-U1N119-F1
#
_cell.length_a   1.000
_cell.length_b   1.000
_cell.length_c   1.000
_cell.angle_alpha   90.00
_cell.angle_beta   90.00
_cell.angle_gamma   90.00
#
_symmetry.space_group_name_H-M   'P 1'
#
loop_
_entity.id
_entity.type
_entity.pdbx_description
1 polymer ?
#
loop_
_entity_poly.entity_id
_entity_poly.type
_entity_poly.pdbx_seq_one_letter_code
_entity_poly.pdbx_strand_id
1 'polypeptide(L)'
;IKQGEPLLVAALQIVTALFGGGPAAAEQVLAWYPVAAAVVCGVSVYLIGTRLSDDRRVGLASTAILATLPVHAYRTSIGFADHHAFDVAILAIVFVTVAAYERTSPTSISQLLELTPWIILAGVGIGAHTLAWNGIIVFVWVS
;
A
#
# COMPACT_ATOMS: atom_id res chain seq x y z
N ILE A 1 0.36 -23.57 -13.59
CA ILE A 1 0.49 -22.25 -12.92
C ILE A 1 0.57 -21.22 -14.05
N LYS A 2 -0.56 -20.60 -14.41
CA LYS A 2 -0.59 -19.51 -15.41
C LYS A 2 -0.07 -18.25 -14.72
N GLN A 3 0.75 -17.49 -15.44
CA GLN A 3 1.42 -16.26 -14.99
C GLN A 3 0.43 -15.32 -14.28
N GLY A 4 0.57 -15.18 -12.96
CA GLY A 4 -0.28 -14.32 -12.13
C GLY A 4 0.47 -13.92 -10.87
N GLU A 5 0.57 -12.61 -10.65
CA GLU A 5 0.93 -11.88 -9.41
C GLU A 5 1.57 -12.75 -8.29
N PRO A 6 2.83 -13.20 -8.47
CA PRO A 6 3.43 -14.21 -7.60
C PRO A 6 3.53 -13.74 -6.14
N LEU A 7 3.71 -12.44 -5.90
CA LEU A 7 3.73 -11.91 -4.55
C LEU A 7 2.36 -11.85 -3.90
N LEU A 8 1.32 -11.40 -4.62
CA LEU A 8 -0.03 -11.34 -4.05
C LEU A 8 -0.44 -12.73 -3.59
N VAL A 9 -0.20 -13.73 -4.43
CA VAL A 9 -0.48 -15.14 -4.09
C VAL A 9 0.37 -15.59 -2.90
N ALA A 10 1.66 -15.29 -2.87
CA ALA A 10 2.54 -15.67 -1.76
C ALA A 10 2.13 -15.00 -0.43
N ALA A 11 1.83 -13.69 -0.45
CA ALA A 11 1.39 -12.93 0.71
C ALA A 11 0.06 -13.46 1.25
N LEU A 12 -0.93 -13.68 0.38
CA LEU A 12 -2.22 -14.25 0.77
C LEU A 12 -2.08 -15.68 1.29
N GLN A 13 -1.17 -16.49 0.71
CA GLN A 13 -0.88 -17.84 1.20
C GLN A 13 -0.24 -17.83 2.59
N ILE A 14 0.72 -16.94 2.86
CA ILE A 14 1.34 -16.79 4.18
C ILE A 14 0.27 -16.38 5.20
N VAL A 15 -0.53 -15.35 4.88
CA VAL A 15 -1.61 -14.90 5.76
C VAL A 15 -2.61 -16.02 6.01
N THR A 16 -3.03 -16.74 4.96
CA THR A 16 -3.92 -17.91 5.08
C THR A 16 -3.35 -18.98 6.01
N ALA A 17 -2.06 -19.29 5.89
CA ALA A 17 -1.39 -20.25 6.76
C ALA A 17 -1.38 -19.79 8.23
N LEU A 18 -1.18 -18.49 8.49
CA LEU A 18 -1.25 -17.91 9.83
C LEU A 18 -2.65 -17.98 10.45
N PHE A 19 -3.70 -17.93 9.63
CA PHE A 19 -5.11 -18.06 10.06
C PHE A 19 -5.60 -19.51 10.15
N GLY A 20 -4.69 -20.48 10.24
CA GLY A 20 -5.00 -21.90 10.42
C GLY A 20 -5.01 -22.72 9.12
N GLY A 21 -4.82 -22.08 7.97
CA GLY A 21 -4.73 -22.74 6.67
C GLY A 21 -6.05 -23.30 6.14
N GLY A 22 -5.99 -23.89 4.95
CA GLY A 22 -7.14 -24.54 4.31
C GLY A 22 -8.14 -23.59 3.63
N PRO A 23 -9.17 -24.14 2.98
CA PRO A 23 -10.08 -23.36 2.13
C PRO A 23 -10.86 -22.27 2.86
N ALA A 24 -11.37 -22.55 4.07
CA ALA A 24 -12.15 -21.58 4.84
C ALA A 24 -11.32 -20.36 5.28
N ALA A 25 -10.05 -20.57 5.66
CA ALA A 25 -9.14 -19.47 5.97
C ALA A 25 -8.81 -18.66 4.71
N ALA A 26 -8.58 -19.33 3.57
CA ALA A 26 -8.32 -18.67 2.29
C ALA A 26 -9.51 -17.81 1.84
N GLU A 27 -10.73 -18.31 1.96
CA GLU A 27 -11.97 -17.56 1.66
C GLU A 27 -12.08 -16.29 2.50
N GLN A 28 -11.82 -16.40 3.81
CA GLN A 28 -11.87 -15.24 4.70
C GLN A 28 -10.78 -14.22 4.37
N VAL A 29 -9.55 -14.66 4.13
CA VAL A 29 -8.43 -13.77 3.76
C VAL A 29 -8.73 -13.06 2.43
N LEU A 30 -9.22 -13.81 1.43
CA LEU A 30 -9.62 -13.25 0.14
C LEU A 30 -10.77 -12.24 0.27
N ALA A 31 -11.74 -12.51 1.15
CA ALA A 31 -12.86 -11.60 1.38
C ALA A 31 -12.41 -10.27 2.00
N TRP A 32 -11.50 -10.30 2.98
CA TRP A 32 -11.16 -9.15 3.80
C TRP A 32 -9.94 -8.35 3.34
N TYR A 33 -9.03 -8.93 2.54
CA TYR A 33 -7.83 -8.19 2.15
C TYR A 33 -8.12 -6.88 1.37
N PRO A 34 -9.16 -6.76 0.51
CA PRO A 34 -9.43 -5.50 -0.18
C PRO A 34 -9.79 -4.39 0.81
N VAL A 35 -10.48 -4.74 1.89
CA VAL A 35 -10.84 -3.82 2.98
C VAL A 35 -9.59 -3.40 3.76
N ALA A 36 -8.69 -4.35 4.07
CA ALA A 36 -7.41 -4.04 4.69
C ALA A 36 -6.57 -3.09 3.82
N ALA A 37 -6.56 -3.32 2.49
CA ALA A 37 -5.91 -2.45 1.53
C ALA A 37 -6.50 -1.03 1.51
N ALA A 38 -7.83 -0.87 1.57
CA ALA A 38 -8.47 0.44 1.72
C ALA A 38 -8.04 1.17 3.00
N VAL A 39 -7.97 0.45 4.13
CA VAL A 39 -7.52 1.04 5.40
C VAL A 39 -6.07 1.55 5.28
N VAL A 40 -5.18 0.75 4.70
CA VAL A 40 -3.80 1.17 4.43
C VAL A 40 -3.75 2.41 3.56
N CYS A 41 -4.54 2.49 2.49
CA CYS A 41 -4.64 3.67 1.63
C CYS A 41 -5.11 4.90 2.43
N GLY A 42 -6.19 4.75 3.21
CA GLY A 42 -6.76 5.84 4.00
C GLY A 42 -5.79 6.40 5.05
N VAL A 43 -5.05 5.52 5.73
CA VAL A 43 -4.00 5.91 6.69
C VAL A 43 -2.87 6.63 5.97
N SER A 44 -2.37 6.09 4.86
CA SER A 44 -1.30 6.72 4.07
C SER A 44 -1.70 8.11 3.57
N VAL A 45 -2.92 8.28 3.04
CA VAL A 45 -3.42 9.59 2.58
C VAL A 45 -3.58 10.58 3.73
N TYR A 46 -4.09 10.16 4.88
CA TYR A 46 -4.16 11.01 6.07
C TYR A 46 -2.77 11.52 6.46
N LEU A 47 -1.80 10.59 6.48
CA LEU A 47 -0.42 10.82 6.85
C LEU A 47 0.32 11.74 5.86
N ILE A 48 0.05 11.62 4.56
CA ILE A 48 0.59 12.50 3.51
C ILE A 48 -0.01 13.91 3.69
N GLY A 49 -1.34 14.01 3.71
CA GLY A 49 -2.02 15.30 3.80
C GLY A 49 -1.63 16.08 5.06
N THR A 50 -1.54 15.40 6.20
CA THR A 50 -1.13 16.03 7.48
C THR A 50 0.32 16.50 7.45
N ARG A 51 1.25 15.73 6.86
CA ARG A 51 2.68 16.09 6.84
C ARG A 51 3.00 17.23 5.89
N LEU A 52 2.40 17.21 4.69
CA LEU A 52 2.72 18.20 3.65
C LEU A 52 2.04 19.55 3.87
N SER A 53 0.92 19.58 4.60
CA SER A 53 0.20 20.82 4.92
C SER A 53 0.42 21.33 6.34
N ASP A 54 1.06 20.53 7.20
CA ASP A 54 1.13 20.75 8.64
C ASP A 54 -0.25 20.89 9.33
N ASP A 55 -1.35 20.44 8.70
CA ASP A 55 -2.71 20.51 9.23
C ASP A 55 -3.44 19.16 9.16
N ARG A 56 -3.91 18.69 10.33
CA ARG A 56 -4.70 17.45 10.47
C ARG A 56 -6.04 17.53 9.75
N ARG A 57 -6.62 18.73 9.60
CA ARG A 57 -7.89 18.93 8.89
C ARG A 57 -7.75 18.58 7.42
N VAL A 58 -6.62 18.92 6.81
CA VAL A 58 -6.30 18.56 5.42
C VAL A 58 -6.17 17.05 5.30
N GLY A 59 -5.43 16.40 6.21
CA GLY A 59 -5.34 14.94 6.25
C GLY A 59 -6.71 14.26 6.34
N LEU A 60 -7.59 14.71 7.25
CA LEU A 60 -8.94 14.17 7.40
C LEU A 60 -9.80 14.41 6.15
N ALA A 61 -9.74 15.60 5.56
CA ALA A 61 -10.47 15.93 4.34
C ALA A 61 -10.01 15.05 3.16
N SER A 62 -8.70 14.88 2.98
CA SER A 62 -8.15 14.01 1.93
C SER A 62 -8.57 12.55 2.10
N THR A 63 -8.55 12.02 3.32
CA THR A 63 -9.04 10.66 3.59
C THR A 63 -10.54 10.52 3.38
N ALA A 64 -11.34 11.52 3.76
CA ALA A 64 -12.79 11.52 3.53
C ALA A 64 -13.13 11.56 2.03
N ILE A 65 -12.39 12.35 1.25
CA ILE A 65 -12.51 12.37 -0.21
C ILE A 65 -12.17 10.99 -0.76
N LEU A 66 -11.01 10.41 -0.40
CA LEU A 66 -10.61 9.07 -0.86
C LEU A 66 -11.66 8.01 -0.54
N ALA A 67 -12.17 7.98 0.69
CA ALA A 67 -13.16 7.00 1.14
C ALA A 67 -14.50 7.11 0.41
N THR A 68 -14.83 8.29 -0.14
CA THR A 68 -16.06 8.54 -0.88
C THR A 68 -15.89 8.46 -2.40
N LEU A 69 -14.67 8.28 -2.92
CA LEU A 69 -14.43 8.06 -4.34
C LEU A 69 -15.04 6.72 -4.77
N PRO A 70 -16.04 6.70 -5.67
CA PRO A 70 -16.76 5.48 -6.03
C PRO A 70 -15.85 4.37 -6.56
N VAL A 71 -14.81 4.74 -7.32
CA VAL A 71 -13.84 3.79 -7.87
C VAL A 71 -13.00 3.13 -6.78
N HIS A 72 -12.61 3.87 -5.74
CA HIS A 72 -11.83 3.33 -4.63
C HIS A 72 -12.69 2.42 -3.77
N ALA A 73 -13.89 2.88 -3.40
CA ALA A 73 -14.85 2.12 -2.61
C ALA A 73 -15.25 0.80 -3.28
N TYR A 74 -15.52 0.82 -4.59
CA TYR A 74 -15.87 -0.38 -5.34
C TYR A 74 -14.73 -1.39 -5.39
N ARG A 75 -13.51 -0.96 -5.75
CA ARG A 75 -12.34 -1.85 -5.90
C ARG A 75 -11.79 -2.40 -4.58
N THR A 76 -12.21 -1.84 -3.43
CA THR A 76 -11.74 -2.26 -2.10
C THR A 76 -12.87 -2.80 -1.21
N SER A 77 -14.04 -3.05 -1.80
CA SER A 77 -15.17 -3.66 -1.11
C SER A 77 -14.90 -5.11 -0.72
N ILE A 78 -15.56 -5.58 0.34
CA ILE A 78 -15.44 -6.95 0.81
C ILE A 78 -15.78 -7.95 -0.32
N GLY A 79 -14.95 -8.98 -0.48
CA GLY A 79 -15.11 -9.98 -1.54
C GLY A 79 -14.67 -9.54 -2.94
N PHE A 80 -14.31 -8.26 -3.14
CA PHE A 80 -13.76 -7.76 -4.40
C PHE A 80 -12.24 -7.99 -4.48
N ALA A 81 -11.87 -9.26 -4.52
CA ALA A 81 -10.51 -9.75 -4.38
C ALA A 81 -9.66 -9.62 -5.67
N ASP A 82 -9.46 -8.40 -6.18
CA ASP A 82 -8.57 -8.13 -7.32
C ASP A 82 -7.22 -7.50 -6.96
N HIS A 83 -6.23 -7.60 -7.85
CA HIS A 83 -4.90 -7.03 -7.62
C HIS A 83 -4.87 -5.51 -7.48
N HIS A 84 -5.90 -4.79 -7.94
CA HIS A 84 -5.88 -3.33 -7.92
C HIS A 84 -5.90 -2.82 -6.48
N ALA A 85 -6.61 -3.52 -5.58
CA ALA A 85 -6.58 -3.20 -4.15
C ALA A 85 -5.15 -3.29 -3.59
N PHE A 86 -4.39 -4.32 -3.98
CA PHE A 86 -3.01 -4.52 -3.55
C PHE A 86 -2.07 -3.47 -4.12
N ASP A 87 -2.18 -3.17 -5.42
CA ASP A 87 -1.34 -2.19 -6.10
C ASP A 87 -1.49 -0.79 -5.52
N VAL A 88 -2.74 -0.35 -5.29
CA VAL A 88 -3.02 0.98 -4.75
C VAL A 88 -2.54 1.10 -3.30
N ALA A 89 -2.66 0.04 -2.49
CA ALA A 89 -2.14 0.04 -1.12
C ALA A 89 -0.61 0.13 -1.08
N ILE A 90 0.08 -0.63 -1.93
CA ILE A 90 1.54 -0.55 -2.03
C ILE A 90 1.99 0.84 -2.50
N LEU A 91 1.32 1.38 -3.52
CA LEU A 91 1.65 2.70 -4.04
C LEU A 91 1.45 3.79 -2.98
N ALA A 92 0.36 3.71 -2.20
CA ALA A 92 0.10 4.63 -1.09
C ALA A 92 1.18 4.54 0.00
N ILE A 93 1.67 3.34 0.30
CA ILE A 93 2.81 3.12 1.21
C ILE A 93 4.08 3.80 0.66
N VAL A 94 4.39 3.65 -0.63
CA VAL A 94 5.55 4.32 -1.24
C VAL A 94 5.41 5.84 -1.13
N PHE A 95 4.25 6.40 -1.47
CA PHE A 95 4.06 7.85 -1.40
C PHE A 95 4.16 8.43 0.02
N VAL A 96 3.70 7.72 1.05
CA VAL A 96 3.86 8.21 2.43
C VAL A 96 5.32 8.24 2.86
N THR A 97 6.15 7.31 2.36
CA THR A 97 7.59 7.32 2.65
C THR A 97 8.31 8.48 1.96
N VAL A 98 7.90 8.83 0.73
CA VAL A 98 8.40 10.01 0.00
C VAL A 98 8.01 11.29 0.74
N ALA A 99 6.76 11.41 1.20
CA ALA A 99 6.31 12.56 1.98
C ALA A 99 7.06 12.69 3.32
N ALA A 100 7.40 11.58 3.97
CA ALA A 100 8.23 11.60 5.19
C ALA A 100 9.66 12.07 4.91
N TYR A 101 10.25 11.65 3.78
CA TYR A 101 11.57 12.09 3.35
C TYR A 101 11.60 13.59 3.03
N GLU A 102 10.66 14.07 2.21
CA GLU A 102 10.55 15.49 1.82
C GLU A 102 10.46 16.41 3.05
N ARG A 103 9.60 16.04 4.00
CA ARG A 103 9.40 16.84 5.22
C ARG A 103 10.64 16.90 6.10
N THR A 104 11.40 15.81 6.15
CA THR A 104 12.59 15.73 7.01
C THR A 104 13.79 16.41 6.36
N SER A 105 13.91 16.33 5.03
CA SER A 105 15.03 16.89 4.24
C SER A 105 16.38 16.68 4.94
N PRO A 106 16.75 15.42 5.24
CA PRO A 106 17.80 15.09 6.19
C PRO A 106 19.16 15.61 5.71
N THR A 107 19.84 16.37 6.58
CA THR A 107 21.20 16.88 6.33
C THR A 107 22.25 16.20 7.23
N SER A 108 21.82 15.26 8.09
CA SER A 108 22.65 14.56 9.06
C SER A 108 22.31 13.07 9.15
N ILE A 109 23.26 12.26 9.65
CA ILE A 109 23.09 10.82 9.82
C ILE A 109 22.00 10.49 10.84
N SER A 110 21.85 11.27 11.92
CA SER A 110 20.79 11.04 12.91
C SER A 110 19.39 11.18 12.30
N GLN A 111 19.17 12.19 11.45
CA GLN A 111 17.91 12.38 10.73
C GLN A 111 17.66 11.27 9.70
N LEU A 112 18.72 10.74 9.08
CA LEU A 112 18.61 9.55 8.21
C LEU A 112 18.20 8.31 9.01
N LEU A 113 18.72 8.14 10.22
CA LEU A 113 18.35 7.02 11.09
C LEU A 113 16.89 7.09 11.52
N GLU A 114 16.35 8.28 11.77
CA GLU A 114 14.91 8.51 12.03
C GLU A 114 14.03 8.12 10.85
N LEU A 115 14.56 8.20 9.61
CA LEU A 115 13.86 7.77 8.40
C LEU A 115 13.96 6.26 8.12
N THR A 116 14.78 5.52 8.86
CA THR A 116 15.00 4.07 8.64
C THR A 116 13.71 3.26 8.53
N PRO A 117 12.70 3.45 9.40
CA PRO A 117 11.43 2.73 9.27
C PRO A 117 10.71 3.04 7.95
N TRP A 118 10.76 4.29 7.47
CA TRP A 118 10.18 4.71 6.20
C TRP A 118 10.94 4.15 5.01
N ILE A 119 12.27 4.11 5.09
CA ILE A 119 13.12 3.54 4.03
C ILE A 119 12.90 2.04 3.91
N ILE A 120 12.81 1.31 5.03
CA ILE A 120 12.46 -0.11 5.04
C ILE A 120 11.08 -0.32 4.44
N LEU A 121 10.10 0.48 4.86
CA LEU A 121 8.73 0.42 4.37
C LEU A 121 8.65 0.73 2.86
N ALA A 122 9.44 1.68 2.37
CA ALA A 122 9.56 2.01 0.95
C ALA A 122 10.18 0.86 0.17
N GLY A 123 11.28 0.28 0.67
CA GLY A 123 11.95 -0.86 0.03
C GLY A 123 11.05 -2.09 -0.04
N VAL A 124 10.33 -2.40 1.04
CA VAL A 124 9.32 -3.47 1.07
C VAL A 124 8.18 -3.15 0.12
N GLY A 125 7.67 -1.91 0.09
CA GLY A 125 6.62 -1.48 -0.82
C GLY A 125 7.03 -1.57 -2.29
N ILE A 126 8.19 -1.02 -2.66
CA ILE A 126 8.71 -1.08 -4.04
C ILE A 126 8.94 -2.54 -4.45
N GLY A 127 9.64 -3.32 -3.63
CA GLY A 127 9.84 -4.75 -3.89
C GLY A 127 8.52 -5.51 -3.96
N ALA A 128 7.52 -5.09 -3.19
CA ALA A 128 6.20 -5.67 -3.27
C ALA A 128 5.51 -5.33 -4.61
N HIS A 129 5.62 -4.09 -5.07
CA HIS A 129 5.05 -3.64 -6.33
C HIS A 129 5.69 -4.32 -7.54
N THR A 130 7.02 -4.45 -7.53
CA THR A 130 7.78 -5.08 -8.63
C THR A 130 7.45 -6.57 -8.77
N LEU A 131 7.14 -7.25 -7.67
CA LEU A 131 6.76 -8.66 -7.66
C LEU A 131 5.25 -8.88 -7.79
N ALA A 132 4.43 -7.85 -7.55
CA ALA A 132 2.98 -7.88 -7.80
C ALA A 132 2.69 -7.87 -9.31
N TRP A 133 3.48 -7.14 -10.09
CA TRP A 133 3.18 -6.92 -11.50
C TRP A 133 4.41 -7.07 -12.41
N ASN A 134 4.34 -7.95 -13.42
CA ASN A 134 5.33 -8.06 -14.51
C ASN A 134 5.40 -6.81 -15.42
N GLY A 135 4.76 -5.69 -15.03
CA GLY A 135 4.65 -4.45 -15.81
C GLY A 135 5.75 -3.42 -15.58
N ILE A 136 6.88 -3.79 -14.95
CA ILE A 136 7.94 -2.82 -14.58
C ILE A 136 8.62 -2.13 -15.77
N ILE A 137 8.33 -2.53 -17.01
CA ILE A 137 8.99 -1.94 -18.18
C ILE A 137 8.59 -0.47 -18.43
N VAL A 138 7.49 0.03 -17.86
CA VAL A 138 7.03 1.40 -18.13
C VAL A 138 7.80 2.47 -17.34
N PHE A 139 8.48 2.13 -16.25
CA PHE A 139 9.33 3.09 -15.51
C PHE A 139 10.81 3.09 -15.93
N VAL A 140 11.22 2.19 -16.85
CA VAL A 140 12.60 2.11 -17.36
C VAL A 140 12.72 2.63 -18.81
N TRP A 141 11.60 2.93 -19.48
CA TRP A 141 11.56 3.37 -20.89
C TRP A 141 11.23 4.87 -21.06
N VAL A 142 11.84 5.73 -20.25
CA VAL A 142 12.04 7.14 -20.59
C VAL A 142 13.49 7.53 -20.29
N SER A 143 14.38 7.02 -21.12
CA SER A 143 15.72 7.57 -21.41
C SER A 143 16.28 6.88 -22.65
#